data_AF-A0A7Y5UY84-F1
#
_entry.id   AF-A0A7Y5UY84-F1
#
_cell.length_a   1.000
_cell.length_b   1.000
_cell.length_c   1.000
_cell.angle_alpha   90.00
_cell.angle_beta   90.00
_cell.angle_gamma   90.00
#
_symmetry.space_group_name_H-M   'P 1'
#
loop_
_entity.id
_entity.type
_entity.pdbx_description
1 polymer ?
#
loop_
_entity_poly.entity_id
_entity_poly.type
_entity_poly.pdbx_seq_one_letter_code
_entity_poly.pdbx_strand_id
1 'polypeptide(L)'
;YLINEIGNTLSAYAYDAGRGALTLINTVPTLPAGFSGTSHTADVHVHPSGKFVYGSNRGHDSIFIGAIDQGTGQIAVVGQESTQGKTPRNFAIDPTGAFLLAANQSTDNIVVFRIDPQSGRLSPTGHSAQVPAPVCLKLIAA
;
A
#
# COMPACT_ATOMS: atom_id res chain seq x y z
N TYR A 1 9.42 6.69 2.11
CA TYR A 1 9.09 5.94 0.87
C TYR A 1 8.23 6.83 0.00
N LEU A 2 8.48 6.83 -1.32
CA LEU A 2 7.78 7.66 -2.29
C LEU A 2 7.06 6.76 -3.29
N ILE A 3 5.74 6.89 -3.37
CA ILE A 3 4.95 6.20 -4.40
C ILE A 3 4.79 7.10 -5.62
N ASN A 4 5.08 6.56 -6.80
CA ASN A 4 5.16 7.34 -8.04
C ASN A 4 3.90 7.08 -8.89
N GLU A 5 2.93 7.99 -8.79
CA GLU A 5 1.58 7.86 -9.39
C GLU A 5 1.59 7.39 -10.85
N ILE A 6 2.32 8.12 -11.70
CA ILE A 6 2.39 7.86 -13.14
C ILE A 6 3.26 6.64 -13.45
N GLY A 7 4.33 6.42 -12.67
CA GLY A 7 5.31 5.38 -12.93
C GLY A 7 4.90 3.98 -12.50
N ASN A 8 3.87 3.84 -11.64
CA ASN A 8 3.54 2.57 -10.97
C ASN A 8 4.76 1.92 -10.30
N THR A 9 5.51 2.75 -9.58
CA THR A 9 6.69 2.31 -8.82
C THR A 9 6.68 2.87 -7.41
N LEU A 10 7.43 2.21 -6.54
CA LEU A 10 7.71 2.66 -5.18
C LEU A 10 9.22 2.82 -5.03
N SER A 11 9.65 3.99 -4.55
CA SER A 11 11.05 4.32 -4.31
C SER A 11 11.35 4.41 -2.82
N ALA A 12 12.43 3.75 -2.39
CA ALA A 12 13.01 3.89 -1.07
C ALA A 12 14.10 4.95 -1.10
N TYR A 13 14.15 5.78 -0.05
CA TYR A 13 15.17 6.81 0.12
C TYR A 13 15.74 6.74 1.53
N ALA A 14 17.05 6.89 1.66
CA ALA A 14 17.70 7.22 2.91
C ALA A 14 17.51 8.73 3.17
N TYR A 15 17.18 9.09 4.40
CA TYR A 15 17.01 10.49 4.81
C TYR A 15 18.16 10.92 5.74
N ASP A 16 18.93 11.90 5.29
CA ASP A 16 19.91 12.61 6.11
C ASP A 16 19.24 13.81 6.77
N ALA A 17 18.90 13.66 8.06
CA ALA A 17 18.23 14.71 8.82
C ALA A 17 19.13 15.95 9.06
N GLY A 18 20.45 15.80 9.08
CA GLY A 18 21.38 16.91 9.27
C GLY A 18 21.45 17.82 8.04
N ARG A 19 21.24 17.26 6.85
CA ARG A 19 21.24 17.99 5.58
C ARG A 19 19.85 18.22 4.99
N GLY A 20 18.82 17.58 5.52
CA GLY A 20 17.48 17.54 4.92
C GLY A 20 17.48 16.88 3.53
N ALA A 21 18.38 15.92 3.29
CA ALA A 21 18.61 15.35 1.97
C ALA A 21 18.08 13.92 1.85
N LEU A 22 17.62 13.56 0.66
CA LEU A 22 17.20 12.21 0.32
C LEU A 22 18.20 11.58 -0.65
N THR A 23 18.60 10.34 -0.40
CA THR A 23 19.40 9.53 -1.32
C THR A 23 18.61 8.31 -1.73
N LEU A 24 18.42 8.11 -3.03
CA LEU A 24 17.69 6.96 -3.56
C LEU A 24 18.41 5.67 -3.17
N ILE A 25 17.67 4.72 -2.60
CA ILE A 25 18.15 3.37 -2.26
C ILE A 25 17.82 2.43 -3.41
N ASN A 26 16.53 2.22 -3.69
CA ASN A 26 16.06 1.44 -4.82
C ASN A 26 14.65 1.86 -5.25
N THR A 27 14.24 1.44 -6.44
CA THR A 27 12.89 1.60 -6.98
C THR A 27 12.39 0.24 -7.44
N VAL A 28 11.16 -0.11 -7.07
CA VAL A 28 10.50 -1.38 -7.45
C VAL A 28 9.17 -1.12 -8.17
N PRO A 29 8.75 -1.99 -9.09
CA PRO A 29 7.41 -1.90 -9.68
C PRO A 29 6.33 -2.25 -8.65
N THR A 30 5.20 -1.56 -8.69
CA THR A 30 4.03 -1.88 -7.85
C THR A 30 3.08 -2.88 -8.52
N LEU A 31 3.30 -3.18 -9.80
CA LEU A 31 2.50 -4.07 -10.63
C LEU A 31 3.25 -5.36 -10.94
N PRO A 32 2.55 -6.48 -11.19
CA PRO A 32 3.17 -7.71 -11.64
C PRO A 32 3.80 -7.54 -13.02
N ALA A 33 4.86 -8.31 -13.30
CA ALA A 33 5.48 -8.33 -14.62
C ALA A 33 4.46 -8.73 -15.70
N GLY A 34 4.44 -8.01 -16.82
CA GLY A 34 3.56 -8.30 -17.95
C GLY A 34 2.15 -7.71 -17.86
N PHE A 35 1.81 -6.97 -16.80
CA PHE A 35 0.57 -6.19 -16.80
C PHE A 35 0.61 -5.11 -17.90
N SER A 36 -0.45 -5.06 -18.71
CA SER A 36 -0.55 -4.17 -19.88
C SER A 36 -1.75 -3.20 -19.83
N GLY A 37 -2.51 -3.21 -18.73
CA GLY A 37 -3.63 -2.29 -18.54
C GLY A 37 -3.19 -0.90 -18.07
N THR A 38 -4.14 0.04 -18.05
CA THR A 38 -3.92 1.35 -17.42
C THR A 38 -3.97 1.20 -15.91
N SER A 39 -2.94 1.71 -15.22
CA SER A 39 -2.92 1.79 -13.77
C SER A 39 -2.19 3.04 -13.31
N HIS A 40 -2.59 3.56 -12.16
CA HIS A 40 -1.89 4.63 -11.46
C HIS A 40 -1.87 4.34 -9.96
N THR A 41 -0.71 4.47 -9.33
CA THR A 41 -0.65 4.37 -7.87
C THR A 41 -1.37 5.54 -7.20
N ALA A 42 -1.68 5.46 -5.90
CA ALA A 42 -2.26 6.59 -5.17
C ALA A 42 -1.65 6.77 -3.78
N ASP A 43 -1.86 5.80 -2.91
CA ASP A 43 -1.53 5.94 -1.49
C ASP A 43 -0.43 4.97 -1.06
N VAL A 44 0.31 5.31 0.00
CA VAL A 44 1.41 4.51 0.55
C VAL A 44 1.45 4.59 2.06
N HIS A 45 1.53 3.42 2.71
CA HIS A 45 1.64 3.33 4.17
C HIS A 45 2.69 2.29 4.56
N VAL A 46 3.41 2.58 5.65
CA VAL A 46 4.35 1.64 6.27
C VAL A 46 3.64 0.97 7.44
N HIS A 47 3.78 -0.36 7.54
CA HIS A 47 3.27 -1.10 8.68
C HIS A 47 3.89 -0.58 10.00
N PRO A 48 3.15 -0.52 11.13
CA PRO A 48 3.70 -0.06 12.41
C PRO A 48 4.99 -0.75 12.86
N SER A 49 5.22 -2.00 12.46
CA SER A 49 6.47 -2.72 12.76
C SER A 49 7.70 -2.23 11.98
N GLY A 50 7.53 -1.41 10.94
CA GLY A 50 8.60 -0.99 10.03
C GLY A 50 9.07 -2.04 9.01
N LYS A 51 8.56 -3.28 9.09
CA LYS A 51 8.97 -4.41 8.22
C LYS A 51 8.34 -4.44 6.83
N PHE A 52 7.19 -3.78 6.63
CA PHE A 52 6.43 -3.84 5.38
C PHE A 52 5.97 -2.46 4.95
N VAL A 53 5.86 -2.25 3.64
CA VAL A 53 5.28 -1.09 3.00
C VAL A 53 4.21 -1.53 2.00
N TYR A 54 3.12 -0.79 1.96
CA TYR A 54 1.97 -1.07 1.11
C TYR A 54 1.73 0.12 0.19
N GLY A 55 1.22 -0.14 -1.02
CA GLY A 55 0.83 0.91 -1.95
C GLY A 55 -0.41 0.54 -2.75
N SER A 56 -1.32 1.47 -3.02
CA SER A 56 -2.51 1.16 -3.82
C SER A 56 -2.28 1.40 -5.31
N ASN A 57 -2.86 0.54 -6.16
CA ASN A 57 -2.88 0.67 -7.63
C ASN A 57 -4.34 0.83 -8.11
N ARG A 58 -4.68 1.97 -8.71
CA ARG A 58 -5.98 2.23 -9.33
C ARG A 58 -5.95 1.74 -10.78
N GLY A 59 -6.82 0.81 -11.16
CA GLY A 59 -6.86 0.20 -12.50
C GLY A 59 -6.40 -1.26 -12.49
N HIS A 60 -5.29 -1.57 -11.80
CA HIS A 60 -5.01 -2.97 -11.41
C HIS A 60 -5.82 -3.39 -10.17
N ASP A 61 -6.39 -2.42 -9.45
CA ASP A 61 -7.33 -2.59 -8.34
C ASP A 61 -6.79 -3.48 -7.20
N SER A 62 -5.54 -3.21 -6.82
CA SER A 62 -4.79 -4.00 -5.85
C SER A 62 -4.05 -3.15 -4.82
N ILE A 63 -3.66 -3.77 -3.71
CA ILE A 63 -2.59 -3.29 -2.82
C ILE A 63 -1.29 -4.02 -3.17
N PHE A 64 -0.26 -3.28 -3.57
CA PHE A 64 1.14 -3.72 -3.60
C PHE A 64 1.66 -3.97 -2.18
N ILE A 65 2.47 -5.02 -2.02
CA ILE A 65 3.08 -5.44 -0.76
C ILE A 65 4.60 -5.54 -0.97
N GLY A 66 5.36 -4.75 -0.21
CA GLY A 66 6.82 -4.77 -0.17
C GLY A 66 7.35 -5.08 1.21
N ALA A 67 8.38 -5.93 1.29
CA ALA A 67 9.17 -6.15 2.49
C ALA A 67 10.33 -5.15 2.54
N ILE A 68 10.60 -4.62 3.73
CA ILE A 68 11.68 -3.66 3.98
C ILE A 68 12.86 -4.41 4.61
N ASP A 69 13.99 -4.42 3.93
CA ASP A 69 15.25 -4.85 4.51
C ASP A 69 15.65 -3.90 5.64
N GLN A 70 15.77 -4.41 6.86
CA GLN A 70 15.95 -3.57 8.06
C GLN A 70 17.37 -3.01 8.20
N GLY A 71 18.36 -3.56 7.49
CA GLY A 71 19.73 -3.05 7.51
C GLY A 71 19.97 -1.95 6.48
N THR A 72 19.30 -2.03 5.33
CA THR A 72 19.56 -1.18 4.16
C THR A 72 18.40 -0.27 3.78
N GLY A 73 17.18 -0.55 4.23
CA GLY A 73 15.96 0.15 3.81
C GLY A 73 15.50 -0.22 2.39
N GLN A 74 16.13 -1.21 1.75
CA GLN A 74 15.72 -1.68 0.42
C GLN A 74 14.33 -2.31 0.47
N ILE A 75 13.54 -2.06 -0.57
CA ILE A 75 12.26 -2.75 -0.77
C ILE A 75 12.46 -4.00 -1.62
N ALA A 76 11.95 -5.14 -1.15
CA ALA A 76 11.76 -6.35 -1.94
C ALA A 76 10.26 -6.56 -2.20
N VAL A 77 9.89 -6.89 -3.44
CA VAL A 77 8.49 -7.15 -3.81
C VAL A 77 8.02 -8.47 -3.21
N VAL A 78 6.93 -8.44 -2.45
CA VAL A 78 6.27 -9.65 -1.91
C VAL A 78 5.11 -10.09 -2.81
N GLY A 79 4.38 -9.12 -3.35
CA GLY A 79 3.28 -9.37 -4.29
C GLY A 79 2.24 -8.26 -4.30
N GLN A 80 1.04 -8.60 -4.77
CA GLN A 80 -0.13 -7.74 -4.84
C GLN A 80 -1.34 -8.52 -4.36
N GLU A 81 -2.26 -7.85 -3.68
CA GLU A 81 -3.56 -8.43 -3.28
C GLU A 81 -4.71 -7.61 -3.88
N SER A 82 -5.75 -8.29 -4.39
CA SER A 82 -6.94 -7.60 -4.90
C SER A 82 -7.66 -6.85 -3.77
N THR A 83 -8.14 -5.66 -4.08
CA THR A 83 -8.92 -4.85 -3.12
C THR A 83 -10.39 -5.22 -3.03
N GLN A 84 -10.83 -6.22 -3.82
CA GLN A 84 -12.24 -6.63 -3.93
C GLN A 84 -13.20 -5.48 -4.23
N GLY A 85 -12.72 -4.54 -5.03
CA GLY A 85 -13.43 -3.38 -5.53
C GLY A 85 -12.61 -2.73 -6.63
N LYS A 86 -12.92 -1.47 -6.97
CA LYS A 86 -12.23 -0.75 -8.03
C LYS A 86 -11.77 0.63 -7.60
N THR A 87 -10.65 1.06 -8.17
CA THR A 87 -10.04 2.37 -7.94
C THR A 87 -9.74 2.61 -6.44
N PRO A 88 -8.87 1.79 -5.81
CA PRO A 88 -8.47 1.98 -4.42
C PRO A 88 -7.63 3.26 -4.27
N ARG A 89 -8.29 4.39 -4.04
CA ARG A 89 -7.62 5.70 -3.96
C ARG A 89 -6.91 5.92 -2.64
N ASN A 90 -7.36 5.26 -1.59
CA ASN A 90 -6.77 5.33 -0.26
C ASN A 90 -6.97 4.00 0.47
N PHE A 91 -6.10 3.76 1.44
CA PHE A 91 -6.30 2.71 2.42
C PHE A 91 -5.73 3.17 3.76
N ALA A 92 -6.05 2.46 4.83
CA ALA A 92 -5.47 2.69 6.14
C ALA A 92 -5.04 1.37 6.78
N ILE A 93 -4.00 1.41 7.60
CA ILE A 93 -3.59 0.31 8.46
C ILE A 93 -4.01 0.68 9.88
N ASP A 94 -4.62 -0.27 10.58
CA ASP A 94 -5.01 -0.04 11.97
C ASP A 94 -3.79 0.17 12.89
N PRO A 95 -3.92 0.91 14.01
CA PRO A 95 -2.77 1.18 14.87
C PRO A 95 -2.07 -0.05 15.44
N THR A 96 -2.77 -1.18 15.53
CA THR A 96 -2.17 -2.46 15.96
C THR A 96 -1.38 -3.14 14.85
N GLY A 97 -1.61 -2.77 13.59
CA GLY A 97 -1.03 -3.39 12.40
C GLY A 97 -1.68 -4.73 12.01
N ALA A 98 -2.74 -5.15 12.69
CA ALA A 98 -3.41 -6.42 12.39
C ALA A 98 -4.28 -6.37 11.14
N PHE A 99 -4.73 -5.18 10.73
CA PHE A 99 -5.72 -4.98 9.69
C PHE A 99 -5.37 -3.84 8.73
N LEU A 100 -5.74 -4.03 7.48
CA LEU A 100 -5.73 -3.02 6.42
C LEU A 100 -7.15 -2.82 5.89
N LEU A 101 -7.57 -1.58 5.72
CA LEU A 101 -8.87 -1.21 5.16
C LEU A 101 -8.64 -0.52 3.81
N ALA A 102 -9.10 -1.13 2.71
CA ALA A 102 -8.98 -0.56 1.37
C ALA A 102 -10.28 0.16 0.98
N ALA A 103 -10.20 1.45 0.63
CA ALA A 103 -11.34 2.25 0.18
C ALA A 103 -11.38 2.30 -1.35
N ASN A 104 -12.38 1.66 -1.93
CA ASN A 104 -12.55 1.53 -3.38
C ASN A 104 -13.51 2.59 -3.90
N GLN A 105 -12.96 3.61 -4.55
CA GLN A 105 -13.71 4.79 -5.00
C GLN A 105 -14.84 4.44 -5.97
N SER A 106 -14.64 3.48 -6.88
CA SER A 106 -15.58 3.24 -7.98
C SER A 106 -16.62 2.15 -7.70
N THR A 107 -16.48 1.43 -6.59
CA THR A 107 -17.41 0.36 -6.17
C THR A 107 -18.09 0.64 -4.84
N ASP A 108 -17.94 1.87 -4.32
CA ASP A 108 -18.62 2.36 -3.12
C ASP A 108 -18.45 1.43 -1.90
N ASN A 109 -17.28 0.81 -1.75
CA ASN A 109 -17.02 -0.12 -0.66
C ASN A 109 -15.66 0.08 0.00
N ILE A 110 -15.62 -0.20 1.30
CA ILE A 110 -14.40 -0.39 2.09
C ILE A 110 -14.31 -1.88 2.43
N VAL A 111 -13.16 -2.51 2.15
CA VAL A 111 -12.92 -3.93 2.41
C VAL A 111 -11.83 -4.09 3.46
N VAL A 112 -12.06 -4.98 4.43
CA VAL A 112 -11.13 -5.23 5.54
C VAL A 112 -10.31 -6.49 5.28
N PHE A 113 -8.99 -6.34 5.36
CA PHE A 113 -7.99 -7.39 5.21
C PHE A 113 -7.27 -7.62 6.53
N ARG A 114 -6.95 -8.87 6.84
CA ARG A 114 -5.98 -9.25 7.87
C ARG A 114 -4.58 -9.18 7.28
N ILE A 115 -3.64 -8.65 8.04
CA ILE A 115 -2.21 -8.65 7.71
C ILE A 115 -1.56 -9.86 8.38
N ASP A 116 -0.84 -10.67 7.59
CA ASP A 116 0.04 -11.70 8.12
C ASP A 116 1.32 -11.06 8.68
N PRO A 117 1.64 -11.21 9.98
CA PRO A 117 2.72 -10.46 10.61
C PRO A 117 4.13 -10.93 10.19
N GLN A 118 4.24 -12.10 9.56
CA GLN A 118 5.53 -12.67 9.15
C GLN A 118 5.89 -12.34 7.70
N SER A 119 4.88 -12.34 6.82
CA SER A 119 5.04 -12.15 5.38
C SER A 119 4.53 -10.80 4.88
N GLY A 120 3.73 -10.09 5.68
CA GLY A 120 3.05 -8.86 5.28
C GLY A 120 1.88 -9.09 4.32
N ARG A 121 1.57 -10.35 3.96
CA ARG A 121 0.49 -10.68 3.02
C ARG A 121 -0.86 -10.30 3.59
N LEU A 122 -1.78 -9.98 2.67
CA LEU A 122 -3.14 -9.58 3.00
C LEU A 122 -4.09 -10.76 2.76
N SER A 123 -5.10 -10.90 3.59
CA SER A 123 -6.19 -11.86 3.37
C SER A 123 -7.52 -11.20 3.68
N PRO A 124 -8.52 -11.28 2.78
CA PRO A 124 -9.82 -10.68 3.02
C PRO A 124 -10.49 -11.33 4.22
N THR A 125 -11.06 -10.52 5.10
CA THR A 125 -11.76 -11.01 6.30
C THR A 125 -13.22 -11.39 6.04
N GLY A 126 -13.75 -11.01 4.88
CA GLY A 126 -15.18 -11.07 4.57
C GLY A 126 -15.99 -9.88 5.10
N HIS A 127 -15.38 -9.00 5.92
CA HIS A 127 -16.02 -7.77 6.38
C HIS A 127 -15.83 -6.64 5.37
N SER A 128 -16.92 -5.92 5.10
CA SER A 128 -16.93 -4.73 4.26
C SER A 128 -18.00 -3.75 4.71
N ALA A 129 -17.86 -2.49 4.31
CA ALA A 129 -18.86 -1.46 4.49
C ALA A 129 -19.17 -0.78 3.16
N GLN A 130 -20.44 -0.45 2.92
CA GLN A 130 -20.85 0.37 1.79
C GLN A 130 -20.70 1.84 2.17
N VAL A 131 -19.86 2.56 1.42
CA VAL A 131 -19.58 3.98 1.61
C VAL A 131 -19.46 4.59 0.22
N PRO A 132 -20.27 5.60 -0.15
CA PRO A 132 -20.17 6.21 -1.47
C PRO A 132 -18.80 6.85 -1.72
N ALA A 133 -18.17 6.50 -2.84
CA ALA A 133 -16.91 7.01 -3.34
C ALA A 133 -15.84 7.33 -2.26
N PRO A 134 -15.43 6.35 -1.44
CA PRO A 134 -14.53 6.59 -0.33
C PRO A 134 -13.12 6.81 -0.88
N VAL A 135 -12.52 7.94 -0.55
CA VAL A 135 -11.20 8.36 -1.07
C VAL A 135 -10.20 8.75 0.02
N CYS A 136 -10.62 8.71 1.29
CA CYS A 136 -9.78 9.01 2.43
C CYS A 136 -10.32 8.31 3.68
N LEU A 137 -9.49 7.51 4.32
CA LEU A 137 -9.73 6.86 5.59
C LEU A 137 -8.78 7.47 6.60
N LYS A 138 -9.33 7.92 7.73
CA LYS A 138 -8.56 8.39 8.87
C LYS A 138 -8.99 7.62 10.09
N LEU A 139 -8.05 6.88 10.68
CA LEU A 139 -8.31 6.19 11.93
C LEU A 139 -8.17 7.20 13.08
N ILE A 140 -9.12 7.15 13.98
CA ILE A 140 -9.13 7.97 15.20
C ILE A 140 -8.58 7.13 16.35
N ALA A 141 -7.79 7.76 17.21
CA ALA A 141 -7.45 7.15 18.49
C ALA A 141 -8.74 7.01 19.31
N ALA A 142 -8.87 5.88 20.00
CA ALA A 142 -9.91 5.70 21.00
C ALA A 142 -9.65 6.57 22.24
#